data_AF-A0A965UHR5-F1
#
_entry.id   AF-A0A965UHR5-F1
#
_cell.length_a   1.000
_cell.length_b   1.000
_cell.length_c   1.000
_cell.angle_alpha   90.00
_cell.angle_beta   90.00
_cell.angle_gamma   90.00
#
_symmetry.space_group_name_H-M   'P 1'
#
loop_
_entity.id
_entity.type
_entity.pdbx_description
1 polymer ?
#
loop_
_entity_poly.entity_id
_entity_poly.type
_entity_poly.pdbx_seq_one_letter_code
_entity_poly.pdbx_strand_id
1 'polypeptide(L)'
;MKQLLIFFLMLAQFAHTQQMKVISVEKIKAADGGGYFYPRISPDNQFILMSRGNYSGLYRYSLADKSMKTLNEDPAAGYKVQISDDGNTVLYTKSELIRNLRHNSLISQSIATGQKKVLVQSTREPIAARMVNSSPMYVTKRAMVKPKSMKRTDNTCLVTVEDRKMILYNNGIRTELTPNGAGYSYIWPSISPDNKHIVYTVAGKGTFVCSLTGKNAVSLGKLSAPAWAGNEYVVGMDDRDDGEKIISSTIIISSIDGKNRRQAETPPGIKAMYPTASKDGSLIVFNSDEGEIYLMKIQLK
;
A
#
# COMPACT_ATOMS: atom_id res chain seq x y z
N MET A 1 11.40 47.15 -34.75
CA MET A 1 11.66 45.69 -34.56
C MET A 1 11.85 45.31 -33.08
N LYS A 2 10.93 45.69 -32.18
CA LYS A 2 10.94 45.27 -30.76
C LYS A 2 9.56 44.89 -30.22
N GLN A 3 8.50 45.05 -31.01
CA GLN A 3 7.12 44.74 -30.60
C GLN A 3 6.58 43.40 -31.14
N LEU A 4 7.33 42.71 -32.01
CA LEU A 4 6.93 41.39 -32.53
C LEU A 4 7.42 40.21 -31.68
N LEU A 5 8.28 40.42 -30.68
CA LEU A 5 8.83 39.32 -29.88
C LEU A 5 7.99 38.95 -28.64
N ILE A 6 7.00 39.76 -28.27
CA ILE A 6 6.17 39.51 -27.09
C ILE A 6 4.96 38.63 -27.42
N PHE A 7 4.56 38.54 -28.69
CA PHE A 7 3.40 37.72 -29.09
C PHE A 7 3.72 36.22 -29.22
N PHE A 8 5.00 35.84 -29.28
CA PHE A 8 5.41 34.43 -29.38
C PHE A 8 5.63 33.75 -28.02
N LEU A 9 5.54 34.48 -26.90
CA LEU A 9 5.71 33.89 -25.56
C LEU A 9 4.41 33.38 -24.92
N MET A 10 3.24 33.61 -25.52
CA MET A 10 1.94 33.14 -24.99
C MET A 10 1.45 31.80 -25.58
N LEU A 11 2.21 31.17 -26.48
CA LEU A 11 1.71 30.04 -27.28
C LEU A 11 2.29 28.66 -26.93
N ALA A 12 2.98 28.49 -25.80
CA ALA A 12 3.55 27.19 -25.41
C ALA A 12 3.41 26.83 -23.92
N GLN A 13 2.33 27.28 -23.27
CA GLN A 13 1.91 26.69 -22.01
C GLN A 13 0.52 26.08 -22.15
N PHE A 14 0.37 25.15 -23.10
CA PHE A 14 -0.47 23.99 -22.80
C PHE A 14 0.25 23.20 -21.72
N ALA A 15 0.13 23.66 -20.47
CA ALA A 15 0.23 22.73 -19.37
C ALA A 15 -0.83 21.67 -19.68
N HIS A 16 -0.39 20.52 -20.18
CA HIS A 16 -1.20 19.32 -20.12
C HIS A 16 -1.45 19.13 -18.63
N THR A 17 -2.57 19.65 -18.15
CA THR A 17 -3.14 19.22 -16.88
C THR A 17 -3.22 17.71 -17.02
N GLN A 18 -2.37 17.01 -16.26
CA GLN A 18 -2.44 15.58 -16.09
C GLN A 18 -3.83 15.29 -15.54
N GLN A 19 -4.74 14.98 -16.46
CA GLN A 19 -6.15 14.90 -16.16
C GLN A 19 -6.38 13.49 -15.65
N MET A 20 -6.33 13.35 -14.33
CA MET A 20 -6.81 12.14 -13.68
C MET A 20 -8.31 12.02 -13.93
N LYS A 21 -8.74 10.90 -14.50
CA LYS A 21 -10.14 10.63 -14.81
C LYS A 21 -10.57 9.30 -14.20
N VAL A 22 -11.63 9.32 -13.40
CA VAL A 22 -12.33 8.10 -13.01
C VAL A 22 -13.13 7.61 -14.21
N ILE A 23 -12.89 6.36 -14.62
CA ILE A 23 -13.57 5.74 -15.75
C ILE A 23 -14.83 5.02 -15.26
N SER A 24 -14.71 4.28 -14.16
CA SER A 24 -15.83 3.53 -13.59
C SER A 24 -15.56 3.20 -12.12
N VAL A 25 -16.63 3.01 -11.36
CA VAL A 25 -16.60 2.40 -10.02
C VAL A 25 -17.64 1.29 -9.97
N GLU A 26 -17.20 0.06 -9.72
CA GLU A 26 -18.06 -1.13 -9.59
C GLU A 26 -18.01 -1.65 -8.15
N LYS A 27 -19.17 -1.90 -7.55
CA LYS A 27 -19.28 -2.67 -6.30
C LYS A 27 -19.10 -4.15 -6.61
N ILE A 28 -18.24 -4.83 -5.85
CA ILE A 28 -18.03 -6.28 -5.98
C ILE A 28 -19.21 -7.01 -5.35
N LYS A 29 -20.08 -7.57 -6.20
CA LYS A 29 -21.33 -8.24 -5.76
C LYS A 29 -21.12 -9.36 -4.74
N ALA A 30 -20.02 -10.11 -4.85
CA ALA A 30 -19.69 -11.16 -3.89
C ALA A 30 -19.41 -10.65 -2.47
N ALA A 31 -19.28 -9.34 -2.29
CA ALA A 31 -19.12 -8.63 -1.02
C ALA A 31 -20.34 -7.74 -0.69
N ASP A 32 -21.50 -7.95 -1.33
CA ASP A 32 -22.69 -7.10 -1.14
C ASP A 32 -23.24 -7.12 0.29
N GLY A 33 -23.05 -8.22 1.02
CA GLY A 33 -23.41 -8.34 2.43
C GLY A 33 -22.43 -7.67 3.41
N GLY A 34 -21.40 -6.99 2.89
CA GLY A 34 -20.37 -6.36 3.70
C GLY A 34 -19.40 -7.35 4.35
N GLY A 35 -18.65 -6.87 5.34
CA GLY A 35 -17.78 -7.71 6.17
C GLY A 35 -16.41 -8.05 5.58
N TYR A 36 -16.06 -7.51 4.40
CA TYR A 36 -14.72 -7.60 3.81
C TYR A 36 -14.00 -6.25 3.85
N PHE A 37 -12.72 -6.28 4.19
CA PHE A 37 -11.93 -5.08 4.45
C PHE A 37 -10.50 -5.24 3.92
N TYR A 38 -9.84 -4.09 3.77
CA TYR A 38 -8.42 -4.00 3.43
C TYR A 38 -8.07 -4.68 2.09
N PRO A 39 -8.76 -4.31 0.99
CA PRO A 39 -8.57 -4.97 -0.29
C PRO A 39 -7.17 -4.69 -0.87
N ARG A 40 -6.60 -5.68 -1.55
CA ARG A 40 -5.33 -5.58 -2.28
C ARG A 40 -5.45 -6.26 -3.64
N ILE A 41 -5.23 -5.49 -4.71
CA ILE A 41 -5.21 -6.05 -6.07
C ILE A 41 -3.89 -6.79 -6.34
N SER A 42 -3.96 -7.87 -7.11
CA SER A 42 -2.79 -8.62 -7.56
C SER A 42 -1.94 -7.83 -8.57
N PRO A 43 -0.61 -8.05 -8.64
CA PRO A 43 0.25 -7.28 -9.54
C PRO A 43 -0.10 -7.37 -11.03
N ASP A 44 -0.75 -8.46 -11.43
CA ASP A 44 -1.22 -8.77 -12.78
C ASP A 44 -2.69 -8.36 -13.05
N ASN A 45 -3.33 -7.69 -12.08
CA ASN A 45 -4.72 -7.25 -12.15
C ASN A 45 -5.74 -8.38 -12.40
N GLN A 46 -5.46 -9.60 -11.94
CA GLN A 46 -6.34 -10.76 -12.12
C GLN A 46 -7.24 -11.07 -10.91
N PHE A 47 -6.86 -10.65 -9.70
CA PHE A 47 -7.66 -10.92 -8.50
C PHE A 47 -7.46 -9.86 -7.42
N ILE A 48 -8.35 -9.86 -6.45
CA ILE A 48 -8.31 -9.00 -5.26
C ILE A 48 -8.24 -9.90 -4.03
N LEU A 49 -7.31 -9.63 -3.13
CA LEU A 49 -7.30 -10.18 -1.78
C LEU A 49 -8.03 -9.26 -0.83
N MET A 50 -8.73 -9.86 0.12
CA MET A 50 -9.51 -9.17 1.14
C MET A 50 -9.36 -9.94 2.45
N SER A 51 -9.72 -9.30 3.56
CA SER A 51 -9.79 -9.93 4.88
C SER A 51 -11.11 -9.58 5.55
N ARG A 52 -11.48 -10.28 6.62
CA ARG A 52 -12.60 -9.86 7.47
C ARG A 52 -12.13 -8.80 8.49
N GLY A 53 -13.05 -8.35 9.34
CA GLY A 53 -12.73 -7.47 10.46
C GLY A 53 -11.50 -7.95 11.25
N ASN A 54 -10.73 -7.00 11.80
CA ASN A 54 -9.45 -7.26 12.48
C ASN A 54 -8.40 -7.98 11.61
N TYR A 55 -8.47 -7.82 10.28
CA TYR A 55 -7.57 -8.46 9.31
C TYR A 55 -7.64 -9.99 9.32
N SER A 56 -8.76 -10.58 9.74
CA SER A 56 -8.88 -12.03 9.88
C SER A 56 -8.99 -12.73 8.53
N GLY A 57 -8.14 -13.74 8.29
CA GLY A 57 -8.14 -14.55 7.09
C GLY A 57 -7.74 -13.82 5.82
N LEU A 58 -7.64 -14.59 4.73
CA LEU A 58 -7.41 -14.10 3.38
C LEU A 58 -8.43 -14.72 2.43
N TYR A 59 -9.14 -13.87 1.71
CA TYR A 59 -10.17 -14.24 0.75
C TYR A 59 -9.82 -13.64 -0.61
N ARG A 60 -9.84 -14.46 -1.64
CA ARG A 60 -9.50 -14.08 -3.02
C ARG A 60 -10.77 -13.95 -3.84
N TYR A 61 -10.99 -12.77 -4.40
CA TYR A 61 -11.98 -12.51 -5.45
C TYR A 61 -11.29 -12.52 -6.81
N SER A 62 -11.72 -13.39 -7.72
CA SER A 62 -11.20 -13.44 -9.08
C SER A 62 -11.97 -12.49 -9.99
N LEU A 63 -11.24 -11.68 -10.77
CA LEU A 63 -11.84 -10.65 -11.63
C LEU A 63 -12.42 -11.22 -12.92
N ALA A 64 -11.92 -12.37 -13.39
CA ALA A 64 -12.34 -13.00 -14.64
C ALA A 64 -13.70 -13.70 -14.52
N ASP A 65 -13.86 -14.54 -13.50
CA ASP A 65 -15.04 -15.38 -13.28
C ASP A 65 -15.96 -14.86 -12.17
N LYS A 66 -15.57 -13.75 -11.50
CA LYS A 66 -16.30 -13.13 -10.40
C LYS A 66 -16.53 -14.07 -9.20
N SER A 67 -15.61 -15.01 -8.97
CA SER A 67 -15.71 -16.01 -7.90
C SER A 67 -14.90 -15.66 -6.64
N MET A 68 -15.37 -16.15 -5.49
CA MET A 68 -14.69 -16.03 -4.20
C MET A 68 -14.06 -17.36 -3.78
N LYS A 69 -12.81 -17.31 -3.29
CA LYS A 69 -12.09 -18.44 -2.70
C LYS A 69 -11.45 -18.04 -1.38
N THR A 70 -11.71 -18.80 -0.32
CA THR A 70 -10.95 -18.68 0.94
C THR A 70 -9.55 -19.26 0.76
N LEU A 71 -8.51 -18.49 1.07
CA LEU A 71 -7.13 -18.96 1.05
C LEU A 71 -6.71 -19.49 2.43
N ASN A 72 -7.08 -18.78 3.49
CA ASN A 72 -6.91 -19.21 4.87
C ASN A 72 -7.79 -18.38 5.80
N GLU A 73 -7.85 -18.79 7.06
CA GLU A 73 -8.56 -18.08 8.14
C GLU A 73 -7.59 -17.70 9.28
N ASP A 74 -6.30 -17.51 8.96
CA ASP A 74 -5.30 -17.21 9.97
C ASP A 74 -5.55 -15.81 10.57
N PRO A 75 -5.41 -15.65 11.89
CA PRO A 75 -5.65 -14.37 12.55
C PRO A 75 -4.64 -13.32 12.07
N ALA A 76 -5.16 -12.13 11.78
CA ALA A 76 -4.42 -10.98 11.26
C ALA A 76 -3.72 -11.17 9.91
N ALA A 77 -4.06 -12.21 9.13
CA ALA A 77 -3.41 -12.49 7.85
C ALA A 77 -3.56 -11.36 6.81
N GLY A 78 -4.63 -10.55 6.89
CA GLY A 78 -4.81 -9.37 6.04
C GLY A 78 -3.84 -8.21 6.36
N TYR A 79 -3.21 -8.20 7.53
CA TYR A 79 -2.37 -7.09 7.96
C TYR A 79 -1.05 -7.08 7.19
N LYS A 80 -0.88 -6.07 6.33
CA LYS A 80 0.30 -5.89 5.47
C LYS A 80 0.63 -7.11 4.58
N VAL A 81 -0.39 -7.89 4.18
CA VAL A 81 -0.22 -9.00 3.23
C VAL A 81 0.41 -8.50 1.93
N GLN A 82 1.28 -9.30 1.33
CA GLN A 82 1.89 -9.02 0.03
C GLN A 82 1.69 -10.19 -0.91
N ILE A 83 1.55 -9.90 -2.20
CA ILE A 83 1.38 -10.86 -3.29
C ILE A 83 2.69 -10.86 -4.08
N SER A 84 3.19 -12.03 -4.47
CA SER A 84 4.32 -12.14 -5.39
C SER A 84 4.00 -11.55 -6.76
N ASP A 85 5.03 -11.07 -7.46
CA ASP A 85 4.86 -10.45 -8.79
C ASP A 85 4.22 -11.41 -9.81
N ASP A 86 4.41 -12.72 -9.64
CA ASP A 86 3.77 -13.77 -10.45
C ASP A 86 2.35 -14.15 -9.99
N GLY A 87 1.82 -13.50 -8.96
CA GLY A 87 0.47 -13.74 -8.44
C GLY A 87 0.28 -15.08 -7.72
N ASN A 88 1.31 -15.91 -7.53
CA ASN A 88 1.15 -17.29 -7.07
C ASN A 88 1.30 -17.49 -5.56
N THR A 89 1.89 -16.53 -4.85
CA THR A 89 2.23 -16.64 -3.43
C THR A 89 1.78 -15.42 -2.65
N VAL A 90 1.24 -15.63 -1.46
CA VAL A 90 1.03 -14.57 -0.47
C VAL A 90 2.04 -14.67 0.67
N LEU A 91 2.51 -13.51 1.14
CA LEU A 91 3.33 -13.37 2.33
C LEU A 91 2.54 -12.56 3.37
N TYR A 92 2.30 -13.14 4.54
CA TYR A 92 1.48 -12.52 5.58
C TYR A 92 2.01 -12.81 6.97
N THR A 93 1.52 -12.02 7.93
CA THR A 93 1.79 -12.20 9.35
C THR A 93 0.59 -12.87 10.00
N LYS A 94 0.82 -13.95 10.75
CA LYS A 94 -0.17 -14.52 11.67
C LYS A 94 0.08 -13.91 13.05
N SER A 95 -0.91 -13.26 13.65
CA SER A 95 -0.80 -12.66 15.00
C SER A 95 -1.71 -13.37 15.99
N GLU A 96 -1.17 -13.78 17.13
CA GLU A 96 -1.90 -14.51 18.18
C GLU A 96 -1.59 -13.91 19.56
N LEU A 97 -2.51 -14.08 20.51
CA LEU A 97 -2.28 -13.74 21.92
C LEU A 97 -1.90 -15.01 22.68
N ILE A 98 -0.66 -15.08 23.16
CA ILE A 98 -0.17 -16.17 24.01
C ILE A 98 0.09 -15.55 25.38
N ARG A 99 -0.67 -15.98 26.40
CA ARG A 99 -0.62 -15.39 27.75
C ARG A 99 -0.77 -13.85 27.74
N ASN A 100 -1.77 -13.35 26.99
CA ASN A 100 -2.06 -11.92 26.80
C ASN A 100 -0.95 -11.09 26.13
N LEU A 101 0.08 -11.74 25.58
CA LEU A 101 1.13 -11.07 24.82
C LEU A 101 0.94 -11.36 23.33
N ARG A 102 1.12 -10.33 22.49
CA ARG A 102 1.09 -10.51 21.04
C ARG A 102 2.34 -11.26 20.58
N HIS A 103 2.11 -12.34 19.86
CA HIS A 103 3.12 -13.10 19.14
C HIS A 103 2.81 -13.08 17.65
N ASN A 104 3.85 -12.94 16.83
CA ASN A 104 3.73 -12.90 15.38
C ASN A 104 4.54 -14.05 14.76
N SER A 105 4.00 -14.64 13.70
CA SER A 105 4.70 -15.56 12.80
C SER A 105 4.65 -14.99 11.38
N LEU A 106 5.68 -15.26 10.58
CA LEU A 106 5.71 -14.90 9.16
C LEU A 106 5.48 -16.14 8.31
N ILE A 107 4.50 -16.10 7.41
CA ILE A 107 4.07 -17.24 6.61
C ILE A 107 4.06 -16.84 5.13
N SER A 108 4.65 -17.69 4.29
CA SER A 108 4.38 -17.68 2.85
C SER A 108 3.42 -18.81 2.49
N GLN A 109 2.43 -18.55 1.64
CA GLN A 109 1.44 -19.54 1.22
C GLN A 109 1.23 -19.50 -0.29
N SER A 110 1.22 -20.67 -0.92
CA SER A 110 0.81 -20.84 -2.32
C SER A 110 -0.70 -20.59 -2.48
N ILE A 111 -1.10 -19.74 -3.42
CA ILE A 111 -2.51 -19.44 -3.70
C ILE A 111 -3.20 -20.63 -4.39
N ALA A 112 -2.49 -21.33 -5.27
CA ALA A 112 -3.02 -22.45 -6.02
C ALA A 112 -3.29 -23.66 -5.10
N THR A 113 -2.26 -24.10 -4.38
CA THR A 113 -2.29 -25.35 -3.60
C THR A 113 -2.68 -25.15 -2.14
N GLY A 114 -2.64 -23.92 -1.63
CA GLY A 114 -2.87 -23.63 -0.21
C GLY A 114 -1.69 -24.00 0.70
N GLN A 115 -0.61 -24.58 0.15
CA GLN A 115 0.55 -25.00 0.94
C GLN A 115 1.20 -23.81 1.66
N LYS A 116 1.39 -23.94 2.98
CA LYS A 116 2.01 -22.92 3.83
C LYS A 116 3.44 -23.30 4.18
N LYS A 117 4.31 -22.29 4.26
CA LYS A 117 5.67 -22.39 4.80
C LYS A 117 5.84 -21.30 5.86
N VAL A 118 6.16 -21.72 7.08
CA VAL A 118 6.49 -20.81 8.18
C VAL A 118 7.93 -20.35 7.99
N LEU A 119 8.12 -19.04 7.76
CA LEU A 119 9.43 -18.41 7.57
C LEU A 119 10.03 -17.93 8.89
N VAL A 120 9.17 -17.47 9.81
CA VAL A 120 9.55 -17.09 11.17
C VAL A 120 8.54 -17.72 12.11
N GLN A 121 9.05 -18.52 13.06
CA GLN A 121 8.25 -19.14 14.12
C GLN A 121 7.68 -18.08 15.06
N SER A 122 6.62 -18.44 15.77
CA SER A 122 5.93 -17.56 16.72
C SER A 122 6.91 -16.86 17.68
N THR A 123 6.91 -15.54 17.65
CA THR A 123 7.86 -14.71 18.42
C THR A 123 7.26 -13.37 18.80
N ARG A 124 7.82 -12.74 19.84
CA ARG A 124 7.54 -11.34 20.23
C ARG A 124 8.46 -10.34 19.55
N GLU A 125 9.51 -10.83 18.88
CA GLU A 125 10.44 -9.99 18.14
C GLU A 125 9.73 -9.28 16.98
N PRO A 126 10.05 -8.01 16.70
CA PRO A 126 9.55 -7.34 15.51
C PRO A 126 9.92 -8.11 14.24
N ILE A 127 8.96 -8.21 13.33
CA ILE A 127 9.12 -8.78 12.00
C ILE A 127 8.73 -7.71 11.00
N ALA A 128 9.64 -7.44 10.06
CA ALA A 128 9.32 -6.65 8.88
C ALA A 128 9.61 -7.51 7.64
N ALA A 129 8.71 -7.51 6.67
CA ALA A 129 8.80 -8.43 5.54
C ALA A 129 8.45 -7.73 4.23
N ARG A 130 9.08 -8.19 3.15
CA ARG A 130 8.85 -7.72 1.79
C ARG A 130 8.95 -8.90 0.82
N MET A 131 7.99 -9.02 -0.07
CA MET A 131 8.07 -9.86 -1.25
C MET A 131 8.84 -9.10 -2.33
N VAL A 132 9.92 -9.68 -2.82
CA VAL A 132 10.71 -9.16 -3.95
C VAL A 132 10.59 -10.17 -5.07
N ASN A 133 9.95 -9.79 -6.18
CA ASN A 133 9.54 -10.73 -7.22
C ASN A 133 8.65 -11.85 -6.60
N SER A 134 9.11 -13.09 -6.63
CA SER A 134 8.46 -14.25 -5.96
C SER A 134 9.23 -14.74 -4.73
N SER A 135 10.13 -13.92 -4.18
CA SER A 135 11.05 -14.28 -3.11
C SER A 135 10.78 -13.46 -1.84
N PRO A 136 10.35 -14.10 -0.73
CA PRO A 136 10.12 -13.40 0.53
C PRO A 136 11.46 -13.07 1.21
N MET A 137 11.65 -11.81 1.54
CA MET A 137 12.74 -11.27 2.34
C MET A 137 12.18 -10.68 3.64
N TYR A 138 12.90 -10.79 4.74
CA TYR A 138 12.43 -10.26 6.01
C TYR A 138 13.57 -9.85 6.94
N VAL A 139 13.23 -9.05 7.94
CA VAL A 139 14.09 -8.66 9.05
C VAL A 139 13.44 -9.14 10.33
N THR A 140 14.23 -9.79 11.18
CA THR A 140 13.87 -10.12 12.56
C THR A 140 15.11 -9.99 13.43
N LYS A 141 14.97 -9.53 14.68
CA LYS A 141 16.11 -9.23 15.57
C LYS A 141 17.16 -8.32 14.89
N ARG A 142 16.70 -7.35 14.09
CA ARG A 142 17.51 -6.45 13.26
C ARG A 142 18.46 -7.13 12.26
N ALA A 143 18.28 -8.42 11.99
CA ALA A 143 19.03 -9.17 10.99
C ALA A 143 18.16 -9.44 9.76
N MET A 144 18.69 -9.10 8.58
CA MET A 144 18.02 -9.36 7.31
C MET A 144 18.28 -10.81 6.86
N VAL A 145 17.19 -11.51 6.54
CA VAL A 145 17.21 -12.83 5.92
C VAL A 145 16.76 -12.71 4.47
N LYS A 146 17.60 -13.19 3.56
CA LYS A 146 17.34 -13.24 2.12
C LYS A 146 17.28 -14.70 1.66
N PRO A 147 16.38 -15.06 0.74
CA PRO A 147 16.36 -16.40 0.18
C PRO A 147 17.56 -16.61 -0.75
N LYS A 148 18.08 -17.85 -0.79
CA LYS A 148 19.23 -18.21 -1.64
C LYS A 148 18.97 -18.03 -3.14
N SER A 149 17.70 -18.03 -3.56
CA SER A 149 17.26 -17.82 -4.94
C SER A 149 17.40 -16.37 -5.42
N MET A 150 17.62 -15.42 -4.50
CA MET A 150 17.72 -14.00 -4.83
C MET A 150 19.03 -13.68 -5.55
N LYS A 151 18.93 -13.00 -6.69
CA LYS A 151 20.07 -12.58 -7.51
C LYS A 151 20.76 -11.37 -6.87
N ARG A 152 22.05 -11.18 -7.17
CA ARG A 152 22.80 -10.00 -6.71
C ARG A 152 22.22 -8.67 -7.22
N THR A 153 21.54 -8.70 -8.36
CA THR A 153 20.89 -7.55 -8.98
C THR A 153 19.50 -7.26 -8.40
N ASP A 154 18.93 -8.17 -7.60
CA ASP A 154 17.61 -7.97 -7.02
C ASP A 154 17.64 -6.85 -5.99
N ASN A 155 16.56 -6.08 -5.91
CA ASN A 155 16.46 -5.01 -4.92
C ASN A 155 16.28 -5.60 -3.53
N THR A 156 17.19 -5.27 -2.61
CA THR A 156 17.18 -5.77 -1.22
C THR A 156 16.73 -4.71 -0.22
N CYS A 157 16.12 -3.62 -0.67
CA CYS A 157 15.58 -2.58 0.18
C CYS A 157 14.33 -3.06 0.90
N LEU A 158 14.27 -2.87 2.21
CA LEU A 158 13.12 -3.11 3.05
C LEU A 158 13.00 -1.94 4.02
N VAL A 159 11.85 -1.26 3.99
CA VAL A 159 11.56 -0.18 4.93
C VAL A 159 10.63 -0.67 6.04
N THR A 160 10.92 -0.26 7.27
CA THR A 160 10.11 -0.54 8.45
C THR A 160 10.11 0.65 9.41
N VAL A 161 9.44 0.51 10.55
CA VAL A 161 9.51 1.46 11.66
C VAL A 161 10.10 0.75 12.87
N GLU A 162 11.13 1.35 13.48
CA GLU A 162 11.68 0.95 14.78
C GLU A 162 11.76 2.19 15.66
N ASP A 163 11.33 2.10 16.93
CA ASP A 163 11.43 3.20 17.90
C ASP A 163 10.90 4.55 17.39
N ARG A 164 9.78 4.47 16.63
CA ARG A 164 9.08 5.59 15.95
C ARG A 164 9.81 6.18 14.73
N LYS A 165 10.94 5.62 14.30
CA LYS A 165 11.74 6.09 13.15
C LYS A 165 11.61 5.16 11.96
N MET A 166 11.65 5.70 10.75
CA MET A 166 11.79 4.85 9.57
C MET A 166 13.18 4.26 9.54
N ILE A 167 13.26 2.96 9.30
CA ILE A 167 14.52 2.23 9.12
C ILE A 167 14.51 1.61 7.73
N LEU A 168 15.53 1.89 6.94
CA LEU A 168 15.80 1.21 5.69
C LEU A 168 16.89 0.16 5.91
N TYR A 169 16.56 -1.10 5.64
CA TYR A 169 17.54 -2.13 5.45
C TYR A 169 17.85 -2.25 3.95
N ASN A 170 19.12 -2.16 3.57
CA ASN A 170 19.56 -2.43 2.20
C ASN A 170 20.77 -3.37 2.23
N ASN A 171 20.62 -4.56 1.66
CA ASN A 171 21.62 -5.62 1.70
C ASN A 171 22.14 -5.91 3.13
N GLY A 172 21.26 -5.87 4.12
CA GLY A 172 21.58 -6.06 5.54
C GLY A 172 22.10 -4.82 6.26
N ILE A 173 22.41 -3.73 5.55
CA ILE A 173 22.84 -2.47 6.16
C ILE A 173 21.60 -1.73 6.68
N ARG A 174 21.55 -1.49 7.99
CA ARG A 174 20.49 -0.76 8.68
C ARG A 174 20.78 0.74 8.67
N THR A 175 19.88 1.54 8.10
CA THR A 175 19.98 3.02 8.06
C THR A 175 18.73 3.64 8.65
N GLU A 176 18.88 4.57 9.59
CA GLU A 176 17.77 5.37 10.09
C GLU A 176 17.47 6.53 9.12
N LEU A 177 16.20 6.73 8.80
CA LEU A 177 15.71 7.79 7.92
C LEU A 177 14.74 8.69 8.70
N THR A 178 15.12 9.95 8.89
CA THR A 178 14.29 10.98 9.54
C THR A 178 14.15 12.24 8.68
N PRO A 179 13.56 12.11 7.46
CA PRO A 179 13.51 13.19 6.46
C PRO A 179 12.85 14.48 6.95
N ASN A 180 11.93 14.41 7.92
CA ASN A 180 11.26 15.57 8.50
C ASN A 180 11.84 15.97 9.87
N GLY A 181 12.91 15.32 10.31
CA GLY A 181 13.58 15.57 11.59
C GLY A 181 13.43 14.42 12.59
N ALA A 182 14.43 14.30 13.46
CA ALA A 182 14.54 13.26 14.48
C ALA A 182 13.57 13.44 15.66
N GLY A 183 12.85 14.55 15.77
CA GLY A 183 11.82 14.76 16.80
C GLY A 183 10.49 14.06 16.54
N TYR A 184 10.24 13.62 15.30
CA TYR A 184 8.92 13.13 14.88
C TYR A 184 8.76 11.61 14.93
N SER A 185 7.49 11.17 14.88
CA SER A 185 7.09 9.77 14.74
C SER A 185 6.62 9.47 13.33
N TYR A 186 7.09 8.36 12.77
CA TYR A 186 6.83 7.95 11.39
C TYR A 186 6.00 6.67 11.35
N ILE A 187 5.03 6.59 10.46
CA ILE A 187 4.16 5.41 10.25
C ILE A 187 3.92 5.16 8.76
N TRP A 188 3.41 3.97 8.45
CA TRP A 188 3.03 3.52 7.10
C TRP A 188 4.08 3.74 5.99
N PRO A 189 5.39 3.48 6.22
CA PRO A 189 6.35 3.59 5.14
C PRO A 189 6.15 2.45 4.12
N SER A 190 6.26 2.76 2.82
CA SER A 190 6.34 1.76 1.76
C SER A 190 7.18 2.25 0.57
N ILE A 191 7.90 1.32 -0.07
CA ILE A 191 8.77 1.60 -1.21
C ILE A 191 7.97 1.53 -2.52
N SER A 192 8.23 2.45 -3.45
CA SER A 192 7.59 2.47 -4.77
C SER A 192 7.88 1.20 -5.58
N PRO A 193 7.02 0.81 -6.54
CA PRO A 193 7.25 -0.40 -7.35
C PRO A 193 8.58 -0.40 -8.10
N ASP A 194 9.03 0.76 -8.59
CA ASP A 194 10.34 0.93 -9.25
C ASP A 194 11.53 1.07 -8.28
N ASN A 195 11.27 1.03 -6.97
CA ASN A 195 12.25 1.16 -5.90
C ASN A 195 13.08 2.46 -5.91
N LYS A 196 12.46 3.60 -6.23
CA LYS A 196 13.17 4.90 -6.17
C LYS A 196 12.73 5.76 -4.99
N HIS A 197 11.51 5.58 -4.52
CA HIS A 197 10.88 6.46 -3.55
C HIS A 197 10.30 5.69 -2.35
N ILE A 198 10.14 6.41 -1.25
CA ILE A 198 9.43 5.94 -0.05
C ILE A 198 8.29 6.91 0.21
N VAL A 199 7.06 6.40 0.28
CA VAL A 199 5.92 7.13 0.84
C VAL A 199 5.81 6.79 2.32
N TYR A 200 5.51 7.77 3.17
CA TYR A 200 5.41 7.61 4.62
C TYR A 200 4.56 8.72 5.23
N THR A 201 4.07 8.51 6.44
CA THR A 201 3.28 9.50 7.19
C THR A 201 4.03 9.93 8.44
N VAL A 202 4.07 11.24 8.67
CA VAL A 202 4.57 11.84 9.91
C VAL A 202 3.37 12.17 10.79
N ALA A 203 3.36 11.62 12.01
CA ALA A 203 2.24 11.77 12.93
C ALA A 203 1.92 13.26 13.19
N GLY A 204 0.66 13.65 12.95
CA GLY A 204 0.19 15.04 13.09
C GLY A 204 0.69 16.03 12.03
N LYS A 205 1.44 15.57 11.00
CA LYS A 205 1.98 16.43 9.93
C LYS A 205 1.54 16.02 8.52
N GLY A 206 1.02 14.80 8.35
CA GLY A 206 0.55 14.30 7.07
C GLY A 206 1.54 13.37 6.38
N THR A 207 1.29 13.10 5.11
CA THR A 207 2.03 12.14 4.30
C THR A 207 3.04 12.83 3.40
N PHE A 208 4.16 12.17 3.18
CA PHE A 208 5.30 12.66 2.44
C PHE A 208 5.86 11.57 1.53
N VAL A 209 6.60 11.98 0.51
CA VAL A 209 7.42 11.12 -0.34
C VAL A 209 8.87 11.61 -0.26
N CYS A 210 9.83 10.69 -0.19
CA CYS A 210 11.26 11.00 -0.28
C CYS A 210 11.99 9.97 -1.15
N SER A 211 13.25 10.24 -1.48
CA SER A 211 14.13 9.22 -2.11
C SER A 211 14.39 8.06 -1.15
N LEU A 212 14.92 6.93 -1.66
CA LEU A 212 15.37 5.83 -0.80
C LEU A 212 16.41 6.25 0.26
N THR A 213 17.14 7.34 0.04
CA THR A 213 18.12 7.85 1.02
C THR A 213 17.52 8.83 2.03
N GLY A 214 16.20 9.01 2.02
CA GLY A 214 15.51 9.95 2.91
C GLY A 214 15.69 11.42 2.52
N LYS A 215 16.12 11.72 1.29
CA LYS A 215 16.31 13.10 0.80
C LYS A 215 15.10 13.58 0.00
N ASN A 216 15.03 14.89 -0.23
CA ASN A 216 14.03 15.54 -1.08
C ASN A 216 12.59 15.21 -0.66
N ALA A 217 12.29 15.39 0.64
CA ALA A 217 10.95 15.15 1.16
C ALA A 217 9.94 16.13 0.55
N VAL A 218 8.86 15.61 -0.03
CA VAL A 218 7.74 16.36 -0.59
C VAL A 218 6.49 16.04 0.20
N SER A 219 5.72 17.06 0.61
CA SER A 219 4.45 16.85 1.31
C SER A 219 3.31 16.57 0.33
N LEU A 220 2.50 15.57 0.65
CA LEU A 220 1.24 15.24 -0.03
C LEU A 220 0.01 15.71 0.76
N GLY A 221 0.23 16.42 1.88
CA GLY A 221 -0.81 16.83 2.81
C GLY A 221 -1.40 15.65 3.60
N LYS A 222 -2.64 15.82 4.07
CA LYS A 222 -3.37 14.75 4.75
C LYS A 222 -3.73 13.64 3.76
N LEU A 223 -3.26 12.43 4.05
CA LEU A 223 -3.44 11.25 3.22
C LEU A 223 -3.18 9.99 4.05
N SER A 224 -4.18 9.50 4.77
CA SER A 224 -4.04 8.34 5.65
C SER A 224 -3.99 7.03 4.86
N ALA A 225 -3.36 6.00 5.44
CA ALA A 225 -3.13 4.69 4.82
C ALA A 225 -2.63 4.78 3.36
N PRO A 226 -1.52 5.50 3.10
CA PRO A 226 -1.06 5.74 1.73
C PRO A 226 -0.62 4.45 1.03
N ALA A 227 -0.96 4.33 -0.25
CA ALA A 227 -0.55 3.24 -1.12
C ALA A 227 -0.10 3.79 -2.48
N TRP A 228 0.91 3.15 -3.07
CA TRP A 228 1.41 3.48 -4.41
C TRP A 228 0.38 3.13 -5.48
N ALA A 229 0.16 4.04 -6.44
CA ALA A 229 -0.55 3.82 -7.68
C ALA A 229 0.43 4.05 -8.84
N GLY A 230 1.01 2.97 -9.37
CA GLY A 230 2.18 3.08 -10.22
C GLY A 230 3.40 3.64 -9.47
N ASN A 231 4.24 4.40 -10.17
CA ASN A 231 5.45 5.00 -9.59
C ASN A 231 5.32 6.50 -9.30
N GLU A 232 4.32 7.16 -9.89
CA GLU A 232 4.21 8.63 -9.91
C GLU A 232 3.06 9.16 -9.06
N TYR A 233 2.21 8.27 -8.53
CA TYR A 233 1.03 8.63 -7.76
C TYR A 233 0.91 7.82 -6.48
N VAL A 234 0.25 8.42 -5.49
CA VAL A 234 -0.11 7.84 -4.21
C VAL A 234 -1.61 8.05 -3.99
N VAL A 235 -2.28 7.00 -3.53
CA VAL A 235 -3.68 7.04 -3.10
C VAL A 235 -3.75 6.91 -1.58
N GLY A 236 -4.77 7.49 -0.97
CA GLY A 236 -5.00 7.39 0.47
C GLY A 236 -6.32 8.06 0.86
N MET A 237 -6.55 8.19 2.15
CA MET A 237 -7.81 8.71 2.69
C MET A 237 -7.68 10.16 3.16
N ASP A 238 -8.72 10.94 2.94
CA ASP A 238 -9.01 12.13 3.74
C ASP A 238 -10.17 11.81 4.69
N ASP A 239 -9.83 11.13 5.78
CA ASP A 239 -10.75 10.58 6.77
C ASP A 239 -10.88 11.48 8.01
N ARG A 240 -12.06 11.53 8.62
CA ARG A 240 -12.32 12.24 9.89
C ARG A 240 -13.03 11.31 10.84
N ASP A 241 -12.66 11.36 12.11
CA ASP A 241 -13.28 10.62 13.21
C ASP A 241 -13.56 11.55 14.41
N ASP A 242 -14.38 11.07 15.34
CA ASP A 242 -14.63 11.68 16.67
C ASP A 242 -13.85 10.97 17.79
N GLY A 243 -12.90 10.09 17.46
CA GLY A 243 -12.22 9.20 18.41
C GLY A 243 -12.92 7.86 18.65
N GLU A 244 -14.18 7.70 18.22
CA GLU A 244 -14.91 6.42 18.33
C GLU A 244 -15.21 5.81 16.95
N LYS A 245 -15.62 6.64 15.99
CA LYS A 245 -16.03 6.19 14.65
C LYS A 245 -15.58 7.16 13.56
N ILE A 246 -15.47 6.63 12.35
CA ILE A 246 -15.25 7.43 11.14
C ILE A 246 -16.55 8.18 10.80
N ILE A 247 -16.46 9.51 10.74
CA ILE A 247 -17.55 10.42 10.37
C ILE A 247 -17.62 10.56 8.85
N SER A 248 -16.47 10.71 8.19
CA SER A 248 -16.38 10.88 6.74
C SER A 248 -15.05 10.34 6.24
N SER A 249 -15.02 9.76 5.04
CA SER A 249 -13.77 9.41 4.37
C SER A 249 -13.97 9.45 2.86
N THR A 250 -12.99 10.00 2.15
CA THR A 250 -12.92 9.98 0.69
C THR A 250 -11.53 9.55 0.24
N ILE A 251 -11.43 9.06 -1.00
CA ILE A 251 -10.15 8.70 -1.60
C ILE A 251 -9.53 9.93 -2.24
N ILE A 252 -8.28 10.21 -1.89
CA ILE A 252 -7.45 11.22 -2.51
C ILE A 252 -6.37 10.52 -3.33
N ILE A 253 -6.10 11.07 -4.52
CA ILE A 253 -4.98 10.70 -5.37
C ILE A 253 -4.06 11.90 -5.48
N SER A 254 -2.76 11.71 -5.24
CA SER A 254 -1.74 12.76 -5.32
C SER A 254 -0.56 12.30 -6.17
N SER A 255 -0.06 13.16 -7.06
CA SER A 255 1.26 12.97 -7.65
C SER A 255 2.35 13.04 -6.58
N ILE A 256 3.46 12.34 -6.80
CA ILE A 256 4.57 12.27 -5.83
C ILE A 256 5.31 13.59 -5.63
N ASP A 257 5.17 14.52 -6.58
CA ASP A 257 5.69 15.89 -6.49
C ASP A 257 4.71 16.86 -5.78
N GLY A 258 3.56 16.37 -5.34
CA GLY A 258 2.55 17.13 -4.60
C GLY A 258 1.74 18.13 -5.43
N LYS A 259 1.99 18.25 -6.74
CA LYS A 259 1.34 19.27 -7.60
C LYS A 259 -0.05 18.88 -8.07
N ASN A 260 -0.32 17.58 -8.26
CA ASN A 260 -1.59 17.08 -8.74
C ASN A 260 -2.29 16.28 -7.63
N ARG A 261 -3.06 16.96 -6.78
CA ARG A 261 -3.87 16.33 -5.72
C ARG A 261 -5.35 16.48 -6.02
N ARG A 262 -6.10 15.39 -6.07
CA ARG A 262 -7.55 15.40 -6.34
C ARG A 262 -8.28 14.38 -5.49
N GLN A 263 -9.53 14.70 -5.16
CA GLN A 263 -10.47 13.72 -4.65
C GLN A 263 -10.97 12.84 -5.80
N ALA A 264 -11.01 11.54 -5.59
CA ALA A 264 -11.61 10.61 -6.53
C ALA A 264 -13.13 10.61 -6.37
N GLU A 265 -13.84 10.48 -7.48
CA GLU A 265 -15.30 10.33 -7.49
C GLU A 265 -15.67 8.93 -6.97
N THR A 266 -16.25 8.86 -5.78
CA THR A 266 -16.78 7.64 -5.16
C THR A 266 -18.30 7.67 -5.14
N PRO A 267 -18.98 6.51 -5.06
CA PRO A 267 -20.42 6.47 -4.87
C PRO A 267 -20.90 7.37 -3.72
N PRO A 268 -22.07 8.01 -3.84
CA PRO A 268 -22.59 8.85 -2.78
C PRO A 268 -22.94 8.02 -1.53
N GLY A 269 -22.77 8.62 -0.34
CA GLY A 269 -23.20 8.02 0.92
C GLY A 269 -22.27 6.99 1.54
N ILE A 270 -21.16 6.61 0.89
CA ILE A 270 -20.18 5.68 1.46
C ILE A 270 -18.99 6.43 2.08
N LYS A 271 -18.39 5.83 3.12
CA LYS A 271 -17.08 6.26 3.63
C LYS A 271 -16.01 5.41 2.98
N ALA A 272 -15.35 5.92 1.95
CA ALA A 272 -14.36 5.15 1.20
C ALA A 272 -13.04 5.04 1.98
N MET A 273 -12.59 3.80 2.23
CA MET A 273 -11.51 3.51 3.18
C MET A 273 -10.49 2.51 2.63
N TYR A 274 -9.26 2.62 3.17
CA TYR A 274 -8.11 1.75 2.93
C TYR A 274 -7.87 1.44 1.44
N PRO A 275 -7.69 2.46 0.58
CA PRO A 275 -7.43 2.23 -0.83
C PRO A 275 -6.09 1.53 -1.03
N THR A 276 -6.05 0.62 -1.99
CA THR A 276 -4.80 0.17 -2.62
C THR A 276 -4.95 0.30 -4.12
N ALA A 277 -3.83 0.30 -4.85
CA ALA A 277 -3.85 0.42 -6.29
C ALA A 277 -2.96 -0.63 -6.96
N SER A 278 -3.23 -0.85 -8.25
CA SER A 278 -2.45 -1.75 -9.08
C SER A 278 -1.04 -1.22 -9.34
N LYS A 279 -0.13 -2.14 -9.71
CA LYS A 279 1.27 -1.82 -9.99
C LYS A 279 1.43 -0.86 -11.16
N ASP A 280 0.49 -0.85 -12.11
CA ASP A 280 0.42 0.08 -13.24
C ASP A 280 -0.40 1.35 -12.93
N GLY A 281 -1.04 1.43 -11.75
CA GLY A 281 -1.87 2.56 -11.33
C GLY A 281 -3.21 2.67 -12.05
N SER A 282 -3.61 1.71 -12.88
CA SER A 282 -4.87 1.76 -13.64
C SER A 282 -6.12 1.40 -12.83
N LEU A 283 -5.94 0.73 -11.69
CA LEU A 283 -7.02 0.26 -10.82
C LEU A 283 -6.77 0.69 -9.37
N ILE A 284 -7.83 1.12 -8.70
CA ILE A 284 -7.88 1.34 -7.25
C ILE A 284 -8.94 0.40 -6.67
N VAL A 285 -8.64 -0.27 -5.58
CA VAL A 285 -9.62 -1.04 -4.79
C VAL A 285 -9.70 -0.46 -3.39
N PHE A 286 -10.91 -0.34 -2.85
CA PHE A 286 -11.15 0.21 -1.52
C PHE A 286 -12.39 -0.43 -0.90
N ASN A 287 -12.56 -0.28 0.42
CA ASN A 287 -13.74 -0.76 1.13
C ASN A 287 -14.57 0.41 1.68
N SER A 288 -15.86 0.20 1.94
CA SER A 288 -16.65 1.09 2.81
C SER A 288 -16.42 0.76 4.28
N ASP A 289 -16.94 1.59 5.18
CA ASP A 289 -16.98 1.32 6.62
C ASP A 289 -17.80 0.08 7.00
N GLU A 290 -18.78 -0.29 6.17
CA GLU A 290 -19.56 -1.54 6.29
C GLU A 290 -18.86 -2.77 5.68
N GLY A 291 -17.69 -2.58 5.08
CA GLY A 291 -16.91 -3.66 4.48
C GLY A 291 -17.45 -4.14 3.12
N GLU A 292 -18.12 -3.27 2.39
CA GLU A 292 -18.38 -3.47 0.97
C GLU A 292 -17.12 -3.15 0.16
N ILE A 293 -16.89 -3.83 -0.96
CA ILE A 293 -15.66 -3.64 -1.75
C ILE A 293 -15.97 -3.02 -3.09
N TYR A 294 -15.17 -2.03 -3.48
CA TYR A 294 -15.31 -1.30 -4.72
C TYR A 294 -14.04 -1.39 -5.54
N LEU A 295 -14.19 -1.61 -6.85
CA LEU A 295 -13.15 -1.56 -7.86
C LEU A 295 -13.35 -0.31 -8.71
N MET A 296 -12.37 0.59 -8.67
CA MET A 296 -12.35 1.83 -9.43
C MET A 296 -11.31 1.71 -10.55
N LYS A 297 -11.73 1.98 -11.78
CA LYS A 297 -10.83 2.13 -12.93
C LYS A 297 -10.50 3.58 -13.13
N ILE A 298 -9.21 3.90 -13.25
CA ILE A 298 -8.74 5.27 -13.42
C ILE A 298 -7.80 5.39 -14.61
N GLN A 299 -7.75 6.58 -15.17
CA GLN A 299 -6.70 6.99 -16.10
C GLN A 299 -5.83 8.04 -15.42
N LEU A 300 -4.57 7.68 -15.18
CA LEU A 300 -3.52 8.58 -14.76
C LEU A 300 -2.76 9.01 -16.03
N LYS A 301 -2.62 10.31 -16.27
CA LYS A 301 -1.80 10.88 -17.36
C LYS A 301 -0.66 11.68 -16.76
#